data_AF-A0A940B4P3-F1
#
_entry.id   AF-A0A940B4P3-F1
#
_cell.length_a   1.000
_cell.length_b   1.000
_cell.length_c   1.000
_cell.angle_alpha   90.00
_cell.angle_beta   90.00
_cell.angle_gamma   90.00
#
_symmetry.space_group_name_H-M   'P 1'
#
loop_
_entity.id
_entity.type
_entity.pdbx_description
1 polymer ?
#
loop_
_entity_poly.entity_id
_entity_poly.type
_entity_poly.pdbx_seq_one_letter_code
_entity_poly.pdbx_strand_id
1 'polypeptide(L)'
;MSEKFEQVAREALSEMFDFLAYKVRNGAMTLEEMDSVMRLFSECSSPKATVRELSRFYGQTEDNIRHIIHRNMMPKPVRKVYYDFLSFCRFVPKRWHIRRTGTKD
;
A
#
# COMPACT_ATOMS: atom_id res chain seq x y z
N MET A 1 -3.40 -18.55 17.54
CA MET A 1 -2.92 -17.25 18.04
C MET A 1 -4.02 -16.65 18.92
N SER A 2 -3.66 -16.03 20.04
CA SER A 2 -4.64 -15.35 20.91
C SER A 2 -5.13 -14.06 20.25
N GLU A 3 -6.42 -13.74 20.35
CA GLU A 3 -7.00 -12.47 19.83
C GLU A 3 -6.25 -11.24 20.36
N LYS A 4 -5.77 -11.31 21.62
CA LYS A 4 -4.96 -10.25 22.22
C LYS A 4 -3.64 -10.04 21.49
N PHE A 5 -3.01 -11.10 21.01
CA PHE A 5 -1.77 -11.01 20.24
C PHE A 5 -2.03 -10.36 18.86
N GLU A 6 -3.12 -10.74 18.20
CA GLU A 6 -3.48 -10.17 16.91
C GLU A 6 -3.76 -8.66 17.02
N GLN A 7 -4.47 -8.23 18.06
CA GLN A 7 -4.75 -6.81 18.30
C GLN A 7 -3.46 -6.02 18.48
N VAL A 8 -2.57 -6.48 19.36
CA VAL A 8 -1.27 -5.82 19.61
C VAL A 8 -0.43 -5.76 18.35
N ALA A 9 -0.42 -6.81 17.53
CA ALA A 9 0.30 -6.81 16.27
C ALA A 9 -0.25 -5.78 15.27
N ARG A 10 -1.57 -5.62 15.17
CA ARG A 10 -2.21 -4.64 14.28
C ARG A 10 -1.88 -3.20 14.70
N GLU A 11 -1.89 -2.93 16.01
CA GLU A 11 -1.53 -1.62 16.56
C GLU A 11 -0.06 -1.30 16.29
N ALA A 12 0.85 -2.21 16.62
CA ALA A 12 2.28 -2.04 16.39
C ALA A 12 2.63 -1.84 14.91
N LEU A 13 1.99 -2.60 14.01
CA LEU A 13 2.16 -2.43 12.56
C LEU A 13 1.69 -1.05 12.09
N SER A 14 0.56 -0.58 12.60
CA SER A 14 0.00 0.72 12.22
C SER A 14 0.91 1.87 12.68
N GLU A 15 1.37 1.83 13.94
CA GLU A 15 2.32 2.81 14.48
C GLU A 15 3.63 2.84 13.69
N MET A 16 4.16 1.67 13.33
CA MET A 16 5.37 1.57 12.54
C MET A 16 5.21 2.21 11.16
N PHE A 17 4.10 1.96 10.46
CA PHE A 17 3.85 2.58 9.15
C PHE A 17 3.67 4.10 9.25
N ASP A 18 3.00 4.59 10.30
CA ASP A 18 2.84 6.02 10.53
C ASP A 18 4.18 6.71 10.84
N PHE A 19 5.04 6.07 11.62
CA PHE A 19 6.39 6.58 11.89
C PHE A 19 7.25 6.63 10.62
N LEU A 20 7.25 5.56 9.82
CA LEU A 20 7.95 5.54 8.53
C LEU A 20 7.41 6.62 7.58
N ALA A 21 6.09 6.79 7.50
CA ALA A 21 5.47 7.84 6.69
C ALA A 21 5.87 9.24 7.17
N TYR A 22 5.96 9.46 8.49
CA TYR A 22 6.47 10.70 9.07
C TYR A 22 7.91 10.97 8.64
N LYS A 23 8.82 9.98 8.72
CA LYS A 23 10.21 10.14 8.29
C LYS A 23 10.33 10.47 6.80
N VAL A 24 9.59 9.78 5.94
CA VAL A 24 9.57 10.04 4.49
C VAL A 24 9.13 11.47 4.18
N ARG A 25 8.04 11.95 4.82
CA ARG A 25 7.49 13.29 4.55
C ARG A 25 8.41 14.42 4.99
N ASN A 26 9.21 14.22 6.03
CA ASN A 26 10.12 15.22 6.57
C ASN A 26 11.55 15.11 6.00
N GLY A 27 11.78 14.23 5.02
CA GLY A 27 13.13 13.99 4.48
C GLY A 27 14.12 13.42 5.49
N ALA A 28 13.62 12.81 6.58
CA ALA A 28 14.41 12.29 7.69
C ALA A 28 14.72 10.78 7.56
N MET A 29 14.21 10.13 6.50
CA MET A 29 14.49 8.73 6.22
C MET A 29 15.83 8.60 5.50
N THR A 30 16.76 7.82 6.05
CA THR A 30 18.06 7.59 5.41
C THR A 30 17.95 6.61 4.24
N LEU A 31 18.95 6.58 3.37
CA LEU A 31 19.03 5.59 2.30
C LEU A 31 19.08 4.15 2.83
N GLU A 32 19.79 3.92 3.94
CA GLU A 32 19.89 2.60 4.59
C GLU A 32 18.55 2.13 5.15
N GLU A 33 17.78 3.03 5.74
CA GLU A 33 16.42 2.73 6.21
C GLU A 33 15.48 2.45 5.05
N MET A 34 15.58 3.23 3.97
CA MET A 34 14.77 3.03 2.77
C MET A 34 15.09 1.68 2.12
N ASP A 35 16.37 1.34 2.00
CA ASP A 35 16.82 0.05 1.50
C ASP A 35 16.34 -1.11 2.38
N SER A 36 16.40 -0.95 3.71
CA SER A 36 15.90 -1.96 4.65
C SER A 36 14.40 -2.19 4.54
N VAL A 37 13.61 -1.12 4.37
CA VAL A 37 12.16 -1.22 4.13
C VAL A 37 11.87 -1.86 2.77
N MET A 38 12.63 -1.51 1.73
CA MET A 38 12.48 -2.12 0.40
C MET A 38 12.85 -3.60 0.40
N ARG A 39 13.90 -4.00 1.13
CA ARG A 39 14.25 -5.41 1.36
C ARG A 39 13.12 -6.15 2.07
N LEU A 40 12.57 -5.59 3.15
CA LEU A 40 11.42 -6.17 3.85
C LEU A 40 10.25 -6.43 2.88
N PHE A 41 9.94 -5.47 2.01
CA PHE A 41 8.89 -5.64 0.99
C PHE A 41 9.24 -6.64 -0.11
N SER A 42 10.52 -6.86 -0.40
CA SER A 42 10.97 -7.85 -1.38
C SER A 42 10.97 -9.28 -0.83
N GLU A 43 11.25 -9.44 0.47
CA GLU A 43 11.29 -10.72 1.17
C GLU A 43 9.89 -11.16 1.63
N CYS A 44 9.04 -10.21 1.97
CA CYS A 44 7.64 -10.47 2.28
C CYS A 44 6.81 -10.56 1.00
N SER A 45 5.79 -11.44 0.97
CA SER A 45 4.83 -11.42 -0.12
C SER A 45 4.15 -10.05 -0.18
N SER A 46 4.39 -9.30 -1.26
CA SER A 46 3.79 -7.98 -1.49
C SER A 46 2.29 -8.01 -1.17
N PRO A 47 1.77 -6.98 -0.45
CA PRO A 47 0.37 -6.91 -0.07
C PRO A 47 -0.54 -7.19 -1.26
N LYS A 48 -1.54 -8.03 -1.04
CA LYS A 48 -2.51 -8.41 -2.07
C LYS A 48 -3.79 -7.63 -1.85
N ALA A 49 -4.37 -7.13 -2.93
CA ALA A 49 -5.60 -6.35 -2.87
C ALA A 49 -6.55 -6.75 -3.99
N THR A 50 -7.83 -6.79 -3.66
CA THR A 50 -8.92 -6.91 -4.63
C THR A 50 -9.19 -5.57 -5.31
N VAL A 51 -9.89 -5.60 -6.45
CA VAL A 51 -10.35 -4.37 -7.15
C VAL A 51 -11.15 -3.45 -6.21
N ARG A 52 -11.97 -4.04 -5.33
CA ARG A 52 -12.78 -3.31 -4.35
C ARG A 52 -11.95 -2.62 -3.29
N GLU A 53 -10.92 -3.27 -2.77
CA GLU A 53 -10.01 -2.67 -1.78
C GLU A 53 -9.20 -1.54 -2.40
N LEU A 54 -8.69 -1.71 -3.62
CA LEU A 54 -8.00 -0.66 -4.37
C LEU A 54 -8.91 0.54 -4.65
N SER A 55 -10.15 0.28 -5.07
CA SER A 55 -11.18 1.29 -5.30
C SER A 55 -11.42 2.12 -4.04
N ARG A 56 -11.61 1.47 -2.89
CA ARG A 56 -11.76 2.15 -1.59
C ARG A 56 -10.52 2.94 -1.19
N PHE A 57 -9.33 2.37 -1.36
CA PHE A 57 -8.08 3.01 -0.95
C PHE A 57 -7.78 4.28 -1.74
N TYR A 58 -7.98 4.26 -3.06
CA TYR A 58 -7.72 5.41 -3.93
C TYR A 58 -8.93 6.34 -4.13
N GLY A 59 -10.08 6.03 -3.54
CA GLY A 59 -11.32 6.79 -3.75
C GLY A 59 -11.75 6.82 -5.21
N GLN A 60 -11.61 5.70 -5.92
CA GLN A 60 -11.94 5.56 -7.35
C GLN A 60 -13.05 4.53 -7.57
N THR A 61 -13.71 4.57 -8.72
CA THR A 61 -14.64 3.51 -9.12
C THR A 61 -13.91 2.22 -9.44
N GLU A 62 -14.54 1.06 -9.22
CA GLU A 62 -13.94 -0.23 -9.59
C GLU A 62 -13.61 -0.32 -11.09
N ASP A 63 -14.40 0.35 -11.95
CA ASP A 63 -14.14 0.38 -13.40
C ASP A 63 -12.87 1.16 -13.75
N ASN A 64 -12.59 2.26 -13.05
CA ASN A 64 -11.32 2.98 -13.20
C ASN A 64 -10.14 2.08 -12.78
N ILE A 65 -10.28 1.31 -11.70
CA ILE A 65 -9.26 0.35 -11.27
C ILE A 65 -9.06 -0.73 -12.34
N ARG A 66 -10.14 -1.32 -12.86
CA ARG A 66 -10.07 -2.31 -13.97
C ARG A 66 -9.42 -1.73 -15.20
N HIS A 67 -9.75 -0.49 -15.57
CA HIS A 67 -9.15 0.18 -16.72
C HIS A 67 -7.63 0.31 -16.57
N ILE A 68 -7.12 0.68 -15.38
CA ILE A 68 -5.69 0.72 -15.10
C ILE A 68 -5.06 -0.68 -15.22
N ILE A 69 -5.69 -1.70 -14.63
CA ILE A 69 -5.21 -3.10 -14.69
C ILE A 69 -5.08 -3.56 -16.14
N HIS A 70 -6.13 -3.35 -16.95
CA HIS A 70 -6.17 -3.77 -18.34
C HIS A 70 -5.18 -2.99 -19.21
N ARG A 71 -5.15 -1.65 -19.09
CA ARG A 71 -4.30 -0.78 -19.91
C ARG A 71 -2.81 -1.03 -19.69
N ASN A 72 -2.42 -1.40 -18.47
CA ASN A 72 -1.02 -1.64 -18.11
C ASN A 72 -0.63 -3.12 -18.17
N MET A 73 -1.51 -3.98 -18.70
CA MET A 73 -1.27 -5.42 -18.84
C MET A 73 -0.76 -6.07 -17.55
N MET A 74 -1.38 -5.73 -16.43
CA MET A 74 -0.95 -6.27 -15.13
C MET A 74 -1.02 -7.81 -15.14
N PRO A 75 -0.13 -8.48 -14.38
CA PRO A 75 -0.18 -9.93 -14.23
C PRO A 75 -1.56 -10.40 -13.79
N LYS A 76 -1.95 -11.59 -14.26
CA LYS A 76 -3.22 -12.20 -13.88
C LYS A 76 -3.35 -12.27 -12.36
N PRO A 77 -4.54 -12.00 -11.81
CA PRO A 77 -4.72 -11.99 -10.37
C PRO A 77 -4.52 -13.38 -9.75
N VAL A 78 -3.90 -13.40 -8.57
CA VAL A 78 -3.76 -14.59 -7.73
C VAL A 78 -5.16 -15.01 -7.25
N ARG A 79 -5.45 -16.32 -7.31
CA ARG A 79 -6.77 -16.88 -6.99
C ARG A 79 -7.93 -16.18 -7.74
N LYS A 80 -7.65 -15.64 -8.94
CA LYS A 80 -8.59 -14.91 -9.81
C LYS A 80 -9.11 -13.56 -9.27
N VAL A 81 -8.68 -13.10 -8.10
CA VAL A 81 -9.23 -11.87 -7.47
C VAL A 81 -8.15 -10.91 -6.97
N TYR A 82 -7.01 -11.43 -6.52
CA TYR A 82 -6.00 -10.64 -5.83
C TYR A 82 -4.91 -10.12 -6.76
N TYR A 83 -4.74 -8.82 -6.80
CA TYR A 83 -3.65 -8.15 -7.49
C TYR A 83 -2.53 -7.79 -6.52
N ASP A 84 -1.32 -7.74 -7.05
CA ASP A 84 -0.16 -7.25 -6.35
C ASP A 84 -0.25 -5.73 -6.13
N PHE A 85 -0.31 -5.28 -4.88
CA PHE A 85 -0.51 -3.87 -4.55
C PHE A 85 0.63 -3.00 -5.03
N LEU A 86 1.88 -3.41 -4.77
CA LEU A 86 3.06 -2.64 -5.19
C LEU A 86 3.15 -2.50 -6.71
N SER A 87 2.84 -3.57 -7.45
CA SER A 87 2.75 -3.51 -8.91
C SER A 87 1.66 -2.54 -9.38
N PHE A 88 0.48 -2.57 -8.75
CA PHE A 88 -0.60 -1.64 -9.06
C PHE A 88 -0.18 -0.18 -8.82
N CYS A 89 0.44 0.11 -7.67
CA CYS A 89 0.88 1.45 -7.27
C CYS A 89 1.74 2.16 -8.33
N ARG A 90 2.57 1.41 -9.08
CA ARG A 90 3.45 1.97 -10.12
C ARG A 90 2.69 2.56 -11.31
N PHE A 91 1.45 2.12 -11.54
CA PHE A 91 0.61 2.56 -12.66
C PHE A 91 -0.44 3.60 -12.25
N VAL A 92 -0.53 3.90 -10.94
CA VAL A 92 -1.52 4.84 -10.42
C VAL A 92 -1.13 6.28 -10.80
N PRO A 93 -2.05 7.07 -11.40
CA PRO A 93 -1.79 8.47 -11.68
C PRO A 93 -1.47 9.26 -10.41
N LYS A 94 -0.50 10.19 -10.48
CA LYS A 94 -0.07 11.01 -9.33
C LYS A 94 -1.23 11.69 -8.59
N ARG A 95 -2.26 12.12 -9.33
CA ARG A 95 -3.48 12.78 -8.80
C ARG A 95 -4.35 11.90 -7.90
N TRP A 96 -4.24 10.57 -7.99
CA TRP A 96 -4.99 9.64 -7.13
C TRP A 96 -4.31 9.42 -5.79
N HIS A 97 -3.00 9.71 -5.69
CA HIS A 97 -2.36 9.79 -4.39
C HIS A 97 -2.86 11.06 -3.72
N ILE A 98 -3.91 10.91 -2.90
CA ILE A 98 -4.39 11.97 -2.03
C ILE A 98 -3.16 12.47 -1.27
N ARG A 99 -2.82 13.76 -1.43
CA ARG A 99 -1.94 14.43 -0.47
C ARG A 99 -2.66 14.30 0.85
N ARG A 100 -2.21 13.40 1.73
CA ARG A 100 -2.51 13.47 3.16
C ARG A 100 -1.77 14.70 3.71
N THR A 101 -2.08 15.89 3.20
CA THR A 101 -1.84 17.15 3.90
C THR A 101 -2.67 17.06 5.17
N GLY A 102 -1.98 17.18 6.30
CA GLY A 102 -2.45 16.70 7.60
C GLY A 102 -3.86 17.15 7.98
N THR A 103 -4.58 16.22 8.58
CA THR A 103 -5.58 16.55 9.60
C THR A 103 -4.91 16.29 10.94
N LYS A 104 -4.30 17.35 11.50
CA LYS A 104 -4.51 17.65 12.91
C LYS A 104 -5.85 18.36 12.93
N ASP A 105 -6.84 17.73 13.55
CA ASP A 105 -7.90 18.36 14.34
C ASP A 105 -8.32 17.32 15.39
#